data_AF-A0A7S1GQF2-F1
#
_entry.id   AF-A0A7S1GQF2-F1
#
_cell.length_a   1.000
_cell.length_b   1.000
_cell.length_c   1.000
_cell.angle_alpha   90.00
_cell.angle_beta   90.00
_cell.angle_gamma   90.00
#
_symmetry.space_group_name_H-M   'P 1'
#
loop_
_entity.id
_entity.type
_entity.pdbx_description
1 polymer ?
#
loop_
_entity_poly.entity_id
_entity_poly.type
_entity_poly.pdbx_seq_one_letter_code
_entity_poly.pdbx_strand_id
1 'polypeptide(L)'
;MDHYDSYAPYLEAMVLTDSTHNIQWLRNSTATPTCARLKTFLESDRCKYFRSHPDNDTEAGQPCTPNDTPIHWQHRFGQIATYWAGTTEHSLSDWHARHCIWNHFDYHLSSSSSP
;
A
#
# COMPACT_ATOMS: atom_id res chain seq x y z
N MET A 1 -10.54 -16.11 -19.32
CA MET A 1 -9.21 -15.59 -18.98
C MET A 1 -9.49 -14.32 -18.21
N ASP A 2 -9.22 -14.30 -16.90
CA ASP A 2 -9.56 -13.13 -16.08
C ASP A 2 -8.73 -11.95 -16.57
N HIS A 3 -9.41 -10.83 -16.88
CA HIS A 3 -8.78 -9.63 -17.41
C HIS A 3 -7.60 -9.13 -16.54
N TYR A 4 -7.60 -9.45 -15.25
CA TYR A 4 -6.52 -9.15 -14.31
C TYR A 4 -5.14 -9.70 -14.73
N ASP A 5 -5.09 -10.89 -15.34
CA ASP A 5 -3.82 -11.47 -15.78
C ASP A 5 -3.12 -10.65 -16.85
N SER A 6 -3.89 -9.88 -17.62
CA SER A 6 -3.34 -9.01 -18.65
C SER A 6 -2.82 -7.68 -18.10
N TYR A 7 -3.16 -7.27 -16.87
CA TYR A 7 -2.78 -5.96 -16.34
C TYR A 7 -1.83 -6.02 -15.14
N ALA A 8 -1.91 -7.06 -14.32
CA ALA A 8 -1.07 -7.19 -13.13
C ALA A 8 0.45 -7.07 -13.39
N PRO A 9 1.01 -7.60 -14.51
CA PRO A 9 2.43 -7.42 -14.82
C PRO A 9 2.86 -5.97 -15.06
N TYR A 10 1.93 -5.09 -15.40
CA TYR A 10 2.19 -3.68 -15.72
C TYR A 10 1.99 -2.74 -14.53
N LEU A 11 1.65 -3.28 -13.35
CA LEU A 11 1.56 -2.47 -12.15
C LEU A 11 2.97 -2.12 -11.66
N GLU A 12 3.30 -0.83 -11.68
CA GLU A 12 4.63 -0.36 -11.31
C GLU A 12 4.77 0.05 -9.85
N ALA A 13 3.75 0.74 -9.36
CA ALA A 13 3.61 1.15 -7.97
C ALA A 13 2.14 1.34 -7.62
N MET A 14 1.81 1.18 -6.34
CA MET A 14 0.48 1.39 -5.80
C MET A 14 0.56 2.09 -4.46
N VAL A 15 -0.37 3.01 -4.22
CA VAL A 15 -0.58 3.64 -2.92
C VAL A 15 -2.04 3.49 -2.54
N LEU A 16 -2.27 3.11 -1.29
CA LEU A 16 -3.59 3.07 -0.66
C LEU A 16 -3.63 4.13 0.45
N THR A 17 -4.67 4.96 0.47
CA THR A 17 -4.85 6.05 1.46
C THR A 17 -6.15 5.84 2.22
N ASP A 18 -6.07 5.72 3.55
CA ASP A 18 -7.18 5.44 4.47
C ASP A 18 -8.19 4.40 3.94
N SER A 19 -7.68 3.43 3.17
CA SER A 19 -8.49 2.44 2.49
C SER A 19 -9.14 1.51 3.52
N THR A 20 -10.42 1.23 3.31
CA THR A 20 -11.17 0.19 4.03
C THR A 20 -11.11 -1.16 3.33
N HIS A 21 -10.43 -1.24 2.17
CA HIS A 21 -10.36 -2.46 1.36
C HIS A 21 -9.67 -3.58 2.11
N ASN A 22 -10.33 -4.72 2.24
CA ASN A 22 -9.79 -5.88 2.90
C ASN A 22 -9.24 -6.85 1.84
N ILE A 23 -7.95 -7.15 1.89
CA ILE A 23 -7.30 -8.08 0.96
C ILE A 23 -7.26 -9.52 1.47
N GLN A 24 -8.07 -9.88 2.47
CA GLN A 24 -8.18 -11.26 2.97
C GLN A 24 -8.54 -12.27 1.89
N TRP A 25 -9.24 -11.86 0.83
CA TRP A 25 -9.52 -12.72 -0.31
C TRP A 25 -8.23 -13.22 -0.98
N LEU A 26 -7.09 -12.53 -0.81
CA LEU A 26 -5.75 -12.96 -1.24
C LEU A 26 -5.10 -14.02 -0.33
N ARG A 27 -5.56 -14.19 0.91
CA ARG A 27 -4.95 -15.13 1.87
C ARG A 27 -5.31 -16.58 1.60
N ASN A 28 -6.53 -16.81 1.13
CA ASN A 28 -7.03 -18.16 0.84
C ASN A 28 -6.81 -18.57 -0.63
N SER A 29 -6.21 -17.69 -1.44
CA SER A 29 -6.18 -17.82 -2.90
C SER A 29 -4.78 -18.03 -3.47
N THR A 30 -3.94 -18.84 -2.82
CA THR A 30 -2.87 -19.56 -3.55
C THR A 30 -3.42 -20.50 -4.62
N ALA A 31 -4.75 -20.68 -4.68
CA ALA A 31 -5.47 -21.46 -5.69
C ALA A 31 -5.21 -20.99 -7.14
N THR A 32 -4.81 -19.73 -7.37
CA THR A 32 -4.44 -19.25 -8.71
C THR A 32 -3.09 -18.52 -8.72
N PRO A 33 -2.28 -18.69 -9.78
CA PRO A 33 -1.02 -17.94 -9.95
C PRO A 33 -1.22 -16.41 -9.91
N THR A 34 -2.36 -15.92 -10.37
CA THR A 34 -2.73 -14.50 -10.40
C THR A 34 -2.81 -13.91 -9.00
N CYS A 35 -3.55 -14.57 -8.11
CA CYS A 35 -3.70 -14.14 -6.73
C CYS A 35 -2.37 -14.20 -5.97
N ALA A 36 -1.55 -15.23 -6.23
CA ALA A 36 -0.20 -15.31 -5.66
C ALA A 36 0.67 -14.12 -6.10
N ARG A 37 0.70 -13.79 -7.41
CA ARG A 37 1.45 -12.62 -7.93
C ARG A 37 0.95 -11.31 -7.34
N LEU A 38 -0.36 -11.11 -7.27
CA LEU A 38 -0.94 -9.89 -6.71
C LEU A 38 -0.62 -9.77 -5.22
N LYS A 39 -0.67 -10.86 -4.45
CA LYS A 39 -0.24 -10.88 -3.05
C LYS A 39 1.22 -10.47 -2.92
N THR A 40 2.11 -11.04 -3.73
CA THR A 40 3.53 -10.65 -3.75
C THR A 40 3.72 -9.18 -4.09
N PHE A 41 2.99 -8.64 -5.07
CA PHE A 41 3.05 -7.22 -5.42
C PHE A 41 2.62 -6.32 -4.26
N LEU A 42 1.47 -6.61 -3.65
CA LEU A 42 0.95 -5.81 -2.53
C LEU A 42 1.87 -5.87 -1.30
N GLU A 43 2.47 -7.02 -1.01
CA GLU A 43 3.41 -7.17 0.10
C GLU A 43 4.85 -6.69 -0.22
N SER A 44 5.10 -6.23 -1.45
CA SER A 44 6.40 -5.68 -1.85
C SER A 44 6.52 -4.18 -1.51
N ASP A 45 7.73 -3.65 -1.62
CA ASP A 45 8.02 -2.22 -1.46
C ASP A 45 7.29 -1.34 -2.49
N ARG A 46 6.82 -1.91 -3.60
CA ARG A 46 6.06 -1.23 -4.67
C ARG A 46 4.66 -0.80 -4.23
N CYS A 47 4.14 -1.35 -3.14
CA CYS A 47 2.83 -1.02 -2.59
C CYS A 47 2.96 -0.43 -1.18
N LYS A 48 2.43 0.77 -0.99
CA LYS A 48 2.41 1.44 0.31
C LYS A 48 1.00 1.76 0.75
N TYR A 49 0.78 1.73 2.05
CA TYR A 49 -0.44 2.23 2.66
C TYR A 49 -0.12 3.46 3.51
N PHE A 50 -0.88 4.54 3.35
CA PHE A 50 -0.89 5.70 4.24
C PHE A 50 -2.19 5.75 5.04
N ARG A 51 -2.07 5.82 6.37
CA ARG A 51 -3.22 6.01 7.29
C ARG A 51 -3.09 7.30 8.07
N SER A 52 -4.24 7.84 8.46
CA SER A 52 -4.30 8.92 9.43
C SER A 52 -3.67 8.51 10.76
N HIS A 53 -3.02 9.48 11.40
CA HIS A 53 -2.43 9.35 12.73
C HIS A 53 -3.46 9.76 13.79
N PRO A 54 -3.51 9.14 14.98
CA PRO A 54 -4.42 9.57 16.05
C PRO A 54 -4.15 11.00 16.57
N ASP A 55 -2.93 11.49 16.37
CA ASP A 55 -2.44 12.80 16.80
C ASP A 55 -1.83 13.60 15.63
N ASN A 56 -1.77 14.93 15.73
CA ASN A 56 -1.22 15.79 14.67
C ASN A 56 0.31 15.94 14.69
N ASP A 57 1.02 15.24 15.58
CA ASP A 57 2.45 15.50 15.85
C ASP A 57 3.41 14.55 15.11
N THR A 58 2.88 13.70 14.23
CA THR A 58 3.69 12.73 13.49
C THR A 58 3.93 13.21 12.07
N GLU A 59 5.19 13.17 11.63
CA GLU A 59 5.58 13.53 10.26
C GLU A 59 5.04 12.50 9.25
N ALA A 60 4.60 12.98 8.08
CA ALA A 60 4.16 12.12 7.00
C ALA A 60 5.30 11.24 6.47
N GLY A 61 5.00 9.98 6.17
CA GLY A 61 5.98 9.02 5.65
C GLY A 61 6.79 8.29 6.71
N GLN A 62 6.60 8.58 8.00
CA GLN A 62 7.15 7.75 9.07
C GLN A 62 6.48 6.36 9.06
N PRO A 63 7.23 5.26 9.17
CA PRO A 63 6.67 3.92 9.19
C PRO A 63 5.84 3.71 10.45
N CYS A 64 4.70 3.04 10.32
CA CYS A 64 3.96 2.56 11.48
C CYS A 64 4.80 1.48 12.19
N THR A 65 4.98 1.60 13.50
CA THR A 65 5.66 0.57 14.27
C THR A 65 4.76 -0.67 14.40
N PRO A 66 5.31 -1.83 14.80
CA PRO A 66 4.50 -3.01 15.11
C PRO A 66 3.43 -2.76 16.18
N ASN A 67 3.67 -1.82 17.10
CA ASN A 67 2.69 -1.41 18.12
C ASN A 67 1.57 -0.53 17.53
N ASP A 68 1.86 0.19 16.44
CA ASP A 68 0.92 1.05 15.72
C ASP A 68 0.08 0.30 14.68
N THR A 69 0.43 -0.97 14.43
CA THR A 69 -0.19 -1.84 13.44
C THR A 69 -1.01 -2.91 14.17
N PRO A 70 -2.24 -2.58 14.62
CA PRO A 70 -3.11 -3.53 15.31
C PRO A 70 -3.21 -4.87 14.59
N ILE A 71 -3.46 -5.93 15.33
CA ILE A 71 -3.71 -7.27 14.78
C ILE A 71 -4.79 -7.25 13.69
N HIS A 72 -5.82 -6.40 13.83
CA HIS A 72 -6.86 -6.25 12.82
C HIS A 72 -6.34 -5.69 11.49
N TRP A 73 -5.26 -4.90 11.54
CA TRP A 73 -4.61 -4.32 10.37
C TRP A 73 -3.86 -5.38 9.58
N GLN A 74 -2.97 -6.11 10.25
CA GLN A 74 -2.31 -7.26 9.66
C GLN A 74 -3.36 -8.23 9.12
N HIS A 75 -4.46 -8.45 9.84
CA HIS A 75 -5.57 -9.29 9.38
C HIS A 75 -6.21 -8.81 8.08
N ARG A 76 -6.34 -7.49 7.83
CA ARG A 76 -6.93 -6.93 6.61
C ARG A 76 -5.94 -6.79 5.45
N PHE A 77 -4.70 -6.40 5.75
CA PHE A 77 -3.71 -5.93 4.77
C PHE A 77 -2.48 -6.82 4.65
N GLY A 78 -2.36 -7.89 5.43
CA GLY A 78 -1.17 -8.74 5.40
C GLY A 78 0.08 -7.97 5.85
N GLN A 79 1.14 -8.08 5.06
CA GLN A 79 2.45 -7.45 5.33
C GLN A 79 2.68 -6.17 4.51
N ILE A 80 1.62 -5.54 3.97
CA ILE A 80 1.76 -4.26 3.25
C ILE A 80 2.43 -3.22 4.15
N ALA A 81 3.47 -2.57 3.64
CA ALA A 81 4.18 -1.51 4.35
C ALA A 81 3.23 -0.33 4.63
N THR A 82 3.09 0.02 5.90
CA THR A 82 2.14 1.05 6.36
C THR A 82 2.90 2.24 6.94
N TYR A 83 2.47 3.44 6.57
CA TYR A 83 3.10 4.71 6.92
C TYR A 83 2.03 5.69 7.43
N TRP A 84 2.48 6.65 8.22
CA TRP A 84 1.63 7.73 8.69
C TRP A 84 1.43 8.79 7.63
N ALA A 85 0.19 9.25 7.46
CA ALA A 85 -0.14 10.36 6.58
C ALA A 85 0.27 11.73 7.17
N GLY A 86 0.55 11.78 8.48
CA GLY A 86 0.90 12.99 9.21
C GLY A 86 -0.26 13.94 9.48
N THR A 87 -1.48 13.40 9.54
CA THR A 87 -2.71 14.14 9.85
C THR A 87 -3.70 13.22 10.56
N THR A 88 -4.56 13.81 11.39
CA THR A 88 -5.72 13.11 11.96
C THR A 88 -6.90 13.02 11.01
N GLU A 89 -6.84 13.73 9.87
CA GLU A 89 -7.92 13.68 8.89
C GLU A 89 -7.99 12.31 8.22
N HIS A 90 -9.18 11.73 8.23
CA HIS A 90 -9.56 10.56 7.44
C HIS A 90 -9.81 10.91 5.95
N SER A 91 -9.39 12.10 5.52
CA SER A 91 -9.74 12.62 4.21
C SER A 91 -8.82 12.04 3.15
N LEU A 92 -9.42 11.40 2.13
CA LEU A 92 -8.81 10.76 0.95
C LEU A 92 -7.77 11.61 0.19
N SER A 93 -7.60 12.88 0.56
CA SER A 93 -6.70 13.81 -0.09
C SER A 93 -5.24 13.61 0.30
N ASP A 94 -4.96 12.99 1.47
CA ASP A 94 -3.63 12.76 2.08
C ASP A 94 -2.58 13.81 1.68
N TRP A 95 -3.01 15.08 1.67
CA TRP A 95 -2.22 16.18 1.12
C TRP A 95 -0.91 16.32 1.89
N HIS A 96 -0.94 15.97 3.17
CA HIS A 96 0.20 15.89 4.06
C HIS A 96 1.24 14.85 3.61
N ALA A 97 0.81 13.70 3.09
CA ALA A 97 1.68 12.66 2.55
C ALA A 97 2.00 12.80 1.06
N ARG A 98 1.46 13.81 0.36
CA ARG A 98 1.60 13.95 -1.10
C ARG A 98 3.05 13.83 -1.58
N HIS A 99 4.01 14.42 -0.85
CA HIS A 99 5.42 14.35 -1.24
C HIS A 99 5.97 12.93 -1.14
N CYS A 100 5.60 12.19 -0.09
CA CYS A 100 5.97 10.78 0.07
C CYS A 100 5.32 9.91 -1.01
N ILE A 101 4.07 10.20 -1.37
CA ILE A 101 3.31 9.48 -2.41
C ILE A 101 3.93 9.71 -3.79
N TRP A 102 4.19 10.95 -4.17
CA TRP A 102 4.79 11.26 -5.47
C TRP A 102 6.24 10.75 -5.57
N ASN A 103 7.05 10.92 -4.52
CA ASN A 103 8.40 10.33 -4.49
C ASN A 103 8.37 8.80 -4.64
N HIS A 104 7.36 8.13 -4.07
CA HIS A 104 7.17 6.69 -4.23
C HIS A 104 6.90 6.32 -5.69
N PHE A 105 6.00 7.04 -6.35
CA PHE A 105 5.75 6.83 -7.78
C PHE A 105 6.98 7.13 -8.63
N ASP A 106 7.65 8.26 -8.42
CA ASP A 106 8.85 8.64 -9.17
C ASP A 106 9.98 7.60 -9.04
N TYR A 107 10.18 7.03 -7.85
CA TYR A 107 11.17 5.97 -7.63
C TYR A 107 10.88 4.71 -8.46
N HIS A 108 9.62 4.28 -8.53
CA HIS A 108 9.23 3.06 -9.24
C HIS A 108 9.03 3.26 -10.76
N LEU A 109 8.65 4.46 -11.20
CA LEU A 109 8.55 4.84 -12.62
C LEU A 109 9.94 5.11 -13.24
N SER A 110 10.90 5.60 -12.47
CA SER A 110 12.27 5.81 -12.97
C SER A 110 13.07 4.52 -13.06
N SER A 111 12.78 3.53 -12.22
CA SER A 111 13.42 2.21 -12.25
C SER A 111 12.89 1.28 -13.35
N SER A 112 11.66 1.49 -13.83
CA SER A 112 11.12 0.81 -15.02
C SER A 112 11.64 1.36 -16.35
N SER A 113 12.34 2.52 -16.31
CA SER A 113 12.87 3.21 -17.49
C SER A 113 14.25 2.72 -17.96
N SER A 114 14.82 1.66 -17.36
CA SER A 114 16.05 1.04 -17.87
C SER A 114 15.71 -0.11 -18.83
N PRO A 115 16.17 -0.07 -20.09
CA PRO A 115 15.88 -1.08 -21.10
C PRO A 115 16.46 -2.46 -20.80
#